data_AF-A0A1V1PSR3-F1
#
_entry.id   AF-A0A1V1PSR3-F1
#
_cell.length_a   1.000
_cell.length_b   1.000
_cell.length_c   1.000
_cell.angle_alpha   90.00
_cell.angle_beta   90.00
_cell.angle_gamma   90.00
#
_symmetry.space_group_name_H-M   'P 1'
#
loop_
_entity.id
_entity.type
_entity.pdbx_description
1 polymer ?
#
loop_
_entity_poly.entity_id
_entity_poly.type
_entity_poly.pdbx_seq_one_letter_code
_entity_poly.pdbx_strand_id
1 'polypeptide(L)' 'METRTRKALGCFVLLTYLALYAAGAATLGAMLLPTLPAWAELVFYAVAGVIWIFPLRPLFKWMNRSGRQ' A
#
# COMPACT_ATOMS: atom_id res chain seq x y z
N MET A 1 14.50 24.66 -9.01
CA MET A 1 13.72 23.57 -9.63
C MET A 1 13.63 22.30 -8.75
N GLU A 2 13.71 22.43 -7.43
CA GLU A 2 13.86 21.31 -6.47
C GLU A 2 12.53 20.71 -5.96
N THR A 3 11.40 21.38 -6.19
CA THR A 3 10.09 20.99 -5.63
C THR A 3 9.29 20.02 -6.52
N ARG A 4 9.50 20.03 -7.84
CA ARG A 4 8.73 19.19 -8.79
C ARG A 4 9.18 17.74 -8.76
N THR A 5 10.49 17.50 -8.67
CA THR A 5 11.08 16.14 -8.66
C THR A 5 10.69 15.35 -7.41
N ARG A 6 10.56 16.02 -6.25
CA ARG A 6 10.18 15.37 -4.98
C ARG A 6 8.70 14.98 -4.94
N LYS A 7 7.80 15.77 -5.55
CA LYS A 7 6.39 15.39 -5.73
C LYS A 7 6.24 14.19 -6.68
N ALA A 8 7.03 14.17 -7.76
CA ALA A 8 7.06 13.01 -8.67
C ALA A 8 7.59 11.75 -7.98
N LEU A 9 8.62 11.88 -7.14
CA LEU A 9 9.19 10.75 -6.39
C LEU A 9 8.20 10.18 -5.36
N GLY A 10 7.47 11.04 -4.63
CA GLY A 10 6.42 10.59 -3.72
C GLY A 10 5.30 9.82 -4.42
N CYS A 11 4.88 10.28 -5.60
CA CYS A 11 3.90 9.58 -6.44
C CYS A 11 4.45 8.24 -6.94
N PHE A 12 5.71 8.20 -7.40
CA PHE A 12 6.34 6.97 -7.85
C PHE A 12 6.45 5.93 -6.73
N VAL A 13 6.87 6.33 -5.53
CA VAL A 13 6.94 5.44 -4.36
C VAL A 13 5.55 4.91 -3.99
N LEU A 14 4.51 5.75 -4.02
CA LEU A 14 3.12 5.32 -3.81
C LEU A 14 2.71 4.23 -4.80
N LEU A 15 2.97 4.46 -6.10
CA LEU A 15 2.60 3.53 -7.16
C LEU A 15 3.38 2.21 -7.06
N THR A 16 4.69 2.28 -6.85
CA THR A 16 5.52 1.08 -6.66
C THR A 16 5.09 0.29 -5.42
N TYR A 17 4.84 0.97 -4.31
CA TYR A 17 4.33 0.33 -3.10
C TYR A 17 2.98 -0.35 -3.35
N LEU A 18 2.05 0.34 -4.01
CA LEU A 18 0.72 -0.21 -4.31
C LEU A 18 0.82 -1.44 -5.23
N ALA A 19 1.69 -1.39 -6.24
CA ALA A 19 1.92 -2.52 -7.14
C ALA A 19 2.51 -3.74 -6.40
N LEU A 20 3.52 -3.53 -5.55
CA LEU A 20 4.11 -4.59 -4.73
C LEU A 20 3.10 -5.17 -3.74
N TYR A 21 2.30 -4.30 -3.11
CA TYR A 21 1.25 -4.73 -2.19
C TYR A 21 0.18 -5.56 -2.89
N ALA A 22 -0.33 -5.08 -4.04
CA ALA A 22 -1.34 -5.79 -4.81
C ALA A 22 -0.83 -7.15 -5.29
N ALA A 23 0.41 -7.20 -5.79
CA ALA A 23 1.04 -8.46 -6.18
C ALA A 23 1.17 -9.42 -4.99
N GLY A 24 1.69 -8.96 -3.85
CA GLY A 24 1.83 -9.78 -2.64
C GLY A 24 0.49 -10.26 -2.10
N ALA A 25 -0.53 -9.40 -2.05
CA ALA A 25 -1.88 -9.75 -1.62
C ALA A 25 -2.53 -10.77 -2.57
N ALA A 26 -2.35 -10.63 -3.88
CA ALA A 26 -2.84 -11.60 -4.86
C ALA A 26 -2.14 -12.95 -4.74
N THR A 27 -0.82 -12.98 -4.55
CA THR A 27 -0.05 -14.22 -4.36
C THR A 27 -0.43 -14.91 -3.05
N LEU A 28 -0.52 -14.15 -1.95
CA LEU A 28 -0.99 -14.67 -0.67
C LEU A 28 -2.42 -15.19 -0.78
N GLY A 29 -3.29 -14.45 -1.46
CA GLY A 29 -4.67 -14.85 -1.73
C GLY A 29 -4.72 -16.19 -2.46
N ALA A 30 -3.99 -16.32 -3.58
CA ALA A 30 -3.94 -17.55 -4.37
C ALA A 30 -3.40 -18.76 -3.59
N MET A 31 -2.52 -18.55 -2.61
CA MET A 31 -1.94 -19.61 -1.78
C MET A 31 -2.83 -19.99 -0.59
N LEU A 32 -3.42 -19.00 0.09
CA LEU A 32 -4.17 -19.22 1.34
C LEU A 32 -5.65 -19.51 1.11
N LEU A 33 -6.32 -18.85 0.15
CA LEU A 33 -7.77 -19.04 -0.06
C LEU A 33 -8.17 -20.49 -0.33
N PRO A 34 -7.44 -21.29 -1.12
CA PRO A 34 -7.81 -22.69 -1.37
C PRO A 34 -7.75 -23.59 -0.14
N THR A 35 -6.99 -23.20 0.90
CA THR A 35 -6.80 -23.99 2.12
C THR A 35 -7.61 -23.48 3.30
N LEU A 36 -8.16 -22.27 3.20
CA LEU A 36 -8.90 -21.62 4.26
C LEU A 36 -10.41 -21.89 4.15
N PRO A 37 -11.13 -21.98 5.29
CA PRO A 37 -12.58 -22.02 5.30
C PRO A 37 -13.17 -20.67 4.85
N ALA A 38 -14.38 -20.68 4.29
CA ALA A 38 -15.04 -19.51 3.69
C ALA A 38 -15.13 -18.27 4.59
N TRP A 39 -15.22 -18.46 5.92
CA TRP A 39 -15.24 -17.32 6.86
C TRP A 39 -13.86 -16.64 7.00
N ALA A 40 -12.78 -17.40 6.85
CA ALA A 40 -11.42 -16.87 6.96
C ALA A 40 -11.01 -16.11 5.69
N GLU A 41 -11.58 -16.47 4.55
CA GLU A 41 -11.45 -15.72 3.29
C GLU A 41 -12.03 -14.30 3.41
N LEU A 42 -13.19 -14.14 4.08
CA LEU A 42 -13.74 -12.81 4.40
C LEU A 42 -12.82 -11.98 5.29
N VAL A 43 -12.23 -12.61 6.33
CA VAL A 43 -11.27 -11.94 7.21
C VAL A 43 -10.01 -11.54 6.43
N PHE A 44 -9.51 -12.40 5.55
CA PHE A 44 -8.37 -12.09 4.69
C PHE A 44 -8.65 -10.86 3.82
N TYR A 45 -9.80 -10.81 3.15
CA TYR A 45 -10.15 -9.65 2.33
C TYR A 45 -10.35 -8.37 3.16
N ALA A 46 -10.97 -8.46 4.34
CA ALA A 46 -11.14 -7.32 5.24
C ALA A 46 -9.78 -6.78 5.71
N VAL A 47 -8.87 -7.67 6.12
CA VAL A 47 -7.52 -7.30 6.56
C VAL A 47 -6.70 -6.76 5.40
N ALA A 48 -6.68 -7.44 4.25
CA ALA A 48 -5.97 -6.99 3.05
C ALA A 48 -6.50 -5.63 2.54
N GLY A 49 -7.79 -5.36 2.70
CA GLY A 49 -8.40 -4.07 2.38
C GLY A 49 -8.08 -2.93 3.36
N VAL A 50 -7.60 -3.24 4.57
CA VAL A 50 -7.32 -2.23 5.62
C VAL A 50 -5.82 -2.08 5.89
N ILE A 51 -5.02 -3.14 5.82
CA ILE A 51 -3.59 -3.11 6.18
C ILE A 51 -2.79 -2.14 5.31
N TRP A 52 -3.16 -2.00 4.02
CA TRP A 52 -2.47 -1.14 3.07
C TRP A 52 -2.56 0.36 3.43
N ILE A 53 -3.51 0.76 4.27
CA ILE A 53 -3.65 2.14 4.75
C ILE A 53 -2.54 2.54 5.74
N PHE A 54 -1.97 1.58 6.45
CA PHE A 54 -0.96 1.84 7.48
C PHE A 54 0.28 2.58 6.93
N PRO A 55 0.88 2.17 5.79
CA PRO A 55 2.01 2.88 5.19
C PRO A 55 1.66 4.22 4.52
N LEU A 56 0.39 4.54 4.26
CA LEU A 56 0.01 5.83 3.68
C LEU A 56 0.38 7.01 4.59
N ARG A 57 0.15 6.88 5.90
CA ARG A 57 0.37 7.96 6.88
C ARG A 57 1.83 8.47 6.92
N PRO A 58 2.86 7.63 7.11
CA PRO A 58 4.25 8.09 7.12
C PRO A 58 4.69 8.61 5.75
N LEU A 59 4.21 8.01 4.65
CA LEU A 59 4.54 8.41 3.29
C LEU A 59 3.96 9.80 2.96
N PHE A 60 2.70 10.06 3.28
CA PHE A 60 2.08 11.38 3.15
C PHE A 60 2.74 12.41 4.05
N LYS A 61 3.13 12.04 5.29
CA LYS A 61 3.87 12.94 6.18
C LYS A 61 5.24 13.31 5.58
N TRP A 62 5.95 12.36 4.98
CA TRP A 62 7.22 12.62 4.30
C TRP A 62 7.04 13.53 3.08
N MET A 63 6.03 13.27 2.25
CA MET A 63 5.71 14.11 1.10
C MET A 63 5.32 15.54 1.50
N ASN A 64 4.52 15.70 2.56
CA ASN A 64 3.98 16.98 3.00
C ASN A 64 4.93 17.79 3.91
N ARG A 65 5.90 17.14 4.57
CA ARG A 65 6.86 17.83 5.46
C ARG A 65 7.86 18.72 4.71
N SER A 66 7.91 18.66 3.38
CA SER A 66 8.77 19.53 2.57
C SER A 66 8.16 20.91 2.23
N GLY A 67 6.92 21.19 2.66
CA GLY A 67 6.22 22.45 2.39
C GLY A 67 6.25 23.51 3.50
N ARG A 68 7.11 23.37 4.52
CA ARG A 68 7.34 24.42 5.53
C ARG A 68 8.74 25.00 5.40
N GLN A 69 8.96 25.75 4.32
CA GLN A 69 9.76 26.99 4.26
C GLN A 69 9.18 27.86 3.15
#